data_AF-A0A6N7Q043-F1
#
_entry.id   AF-A0A6N7Q043-F1
#
_cell.length_a   1.000
_cell.length_b   1.000
_cell.length_c   1.000
_cell.angle_alpha   90.00
_cell.angle_beta   90.00
_cell.angle_gamma   90.00
#
_symmetry.space_group_name_H-M   'P 1'
#
loop_
_entity.id
_entity.type
_entity.pdbx_description
1 polymer ?
#
loop_
_entity_poly.entity_id
_entity_poly.type
_entity_poly.pdbx_seq_one_letter_code
_entity_poly.pdbx_strand_id
1 'polypeptide(L)'
;MTARIETSIEAFAELVAELDDPFADRASTLAAVGLDETSFARVRERWISALEASADAPDGAGKRFGDAYEHAARRIEAKQTPLLVPKGMQHFADLASTQPAFVAPGERALPFDPGAKPVFAASEARIPAPRGSRDVTDLRGTQPAFVAPRGPTLPFQATPVLSLEQYASLHVELSMYPAKALSILSRYRLDEEQRRRVEAYWQERMQFDAEVQEAWKDACDTFRAWLEARRGG
;
A
#
# COMPACT_ATOMS: atom_id res chain seq x y z
N MET A 1 -25.28 20.76 -15.73
CA MET A 1 -23.92 20.33 -16.12
C MET A 1 -23.94 18.99 -16.85
N THR A 2 -24.87 18.08 -16.54
CA THR A 2 -25.10 16.80 -17.24
C THR A 2 -25.05 16.88 -18.78
N ALA A 3 -25.80 17.83 -19.37
CA ALA A 3 -25.82 18.01 -20.83
C ALA A 3 -24.43 18.29 -21.44
N ARG A 4 -23.52 18.93 -20.69
CA ARG A 4 -22.16 19.23 -21.16
C ARG A 4 -21.31 17.96 -21.26
N ILE A 5 -21.45 17.03 -20.31
CA ILE A 5 -20.71 15.77 -20.27
C ILE A 5 -21.20 14.81 -21.37
N GLU A 6 -22.48 14.92 -21.76
CA GLU A 6 -23.04 14.15 -22.87
C GLU A 6 -22.62 14.66 -24.25
N THR A 7 -22.23 15.94 -24.37
CA THR A 7 -21.92 16.57 -25.66
C THR A 7 -20.45 16.93 -25.87
N SER A 8 -19.66 17.03 -24.79
CA SER A 8 -18.23 17.40 -24.84
C SER A 8 -17.37 16.28 -24.30
N ILE A 9 -16.47 15.81 -25.16
CA ILE A 9 -15.49 14.78 -24.82
C ILE A 9 -14.47 15.28 -23.80
N GLU A 10 -14.20 16.58 -23.78
CA GLU A 10 -13.31 17.23 -22.83
C GLU A 10 -13.94 17.26 -21.43
N ALA A 11 -15.24 17.53 -21.32
CA ALA A 11 -15.96 17.48 -20.05
C ALA A 11 -16.09 16.05 -19.51
N PHE A 12 -16.24 15.06 -20.40
CA PHE A 12 -16.17 13.64 -20.04
C PHE A 12 -14.74 13.26 -19.60
N ALA A 13 -13.74 13.70 -20.35
CA ALA A 13 -12.33 13.91 -19.99
C ALA A 13 -12.07 14.14 -18.50
N GLU A 14 -12.46 15.34 -18.10
CA GLU A 14 -12.28 15.87 -16.76
C GLU A 14 -12.99 15.04 -15.70
N LEU A 15 -14.23 14.61 -15.97
CA LEU A 15 -14.98 13.78 -15.03
C LEU A 15 -14.31 12.43 -14.79
N VAL A 16 -13.82 11.77 -15.85
CA VAL A 16 -13.13 10.47 -15.71
C VAL A 16 -11.85 10.63 -14.89
N ALA A 17 -11.05 11.67 -15.16
CA ALA A 17 -9.85 11.95 -14.37
C ALA A 17 -10.16 12.20 -12.88
N GLU A 18 -11.26 12.90 -12.56
CA GLU A 18 -11.68 13.17 -11.18
C GLU A 18 -12.26 11.92 -10.49
N LEU A 19 -12.73 10.93 -11.24
CA LEU A 19 -13.19 9.65 -10.72
C LEU A 19 -12.07 8.62 -10.54
N ASP A 20 -10.95 8.79 -11.24
CA ASP A 20 -9.74 7.99 -11.09
C ASP A 20 -8.88 8.43 -9.89
N ASP A 21 -9.19 9.60 -9.31
CA ASP A 21 -8.57 10.05 -8.06
C ASP A 21 -8.95 9.11 -6.90
N PRO A 22 -7.98 8.40 -6.28
CA PRO A 22 -8.24 7.46 -5.19
C PRO A 22 -8.80 8.13 -3.92
N PHE A 23 -8.67 9.45 -3.78
CA PHE A 23 -9.16 10.22 -2.66
C PHE A 23 -10.52 10.89 -2.91
N ALA A 24 -11.00 10.89 -4.15
CA ALA A 24 -12.29 11.46 -4.49
C ALA A 24 -13.45 10.55 -4.03
N ASP A 25 -14.46 11.15 -3.41
CA ASP A 25 -15.73 10.48 -3.19
C ASP A 25 -16.50 10.40 -4.51
N ARG A 26 -16.39 9.24 -5.17
CA ARG A 26 -17.07 8.92 -6.43
C ARG A 26 -18.55 9.32 -6.44
N ALA A 27 -19.30 9.01 -5.38
CA ALA A 27 -20.73 9.29 -5.34
C ALA A 27 -20.98 10.80 -5.31
N SER A 28 -20.18 11.53 -4.52
CA SER A 28 -20.23 12.99 -4.46
C SER A 28 -19.80 13.65 -5.78
N THR A 29 -18.76 13.15 -6.44
CA THR A 29 -18.29 13.65 -7.73
C THR A 29 -19.33 13.48 -8.84
N LEU A 30 -19.98 12.31 -8.91
CA LEU A 30 -21.08 12.08 -9.86
C LEU A 30 -22.31 12.95 -9.53
N ALA A 31 -22.69 13.05 -8.26
CA ALA A 31 -23.82 13.87 -7.84
C ALA A 31 -23.59 15.37 -8.16
N ALA A 32 -22.35 15.87 -8.04
CA ALA A 32 -21.99 17.25 -8.35
C ALA A 32 -22.26 17.62 -9.82
N VAL A 33 -22.17 16.64 -10.73
CA VAL A 33 -22.49 16.83 -12.14
C VAL A 33 -23.92 16.42 -12.53
N GLY A 34 -24.72 16.00 -11.54
CA GLY A 34 -26.10 15.55 -11.72
C GLY A 34 -26.20 14.17 -12.39
N LEU A 35 -25.21 13.30 -12.15
CA LEU A 35 -25.20 11.91 -12.61
C LEU A 35 -25.28 10.97 -11.42
N ASP A 36 -25.92 9.83 -11.63
CA ASP A 36 -25.80 8.64 -10.79
C ASP A 36 -24.91 7.58 -11.48
N GLU A 37 -24.56 6.50 -10.78
CA GLU A 37 -23.69 5.45 -11.32
C GLU A 37 -24.27 4.77 -12.58
N THR A 38 -25.59 4.61 -12.66
CA THR A 38 -26.25 3.99 -13.82
C THR A 38 -26.22 4.94 -15.02
N SER A 39 -26.49 6.22 -14.79
CA SER A 39 -26.45 7.26 -15.81
C SER A 39 -25.01 7.46 -16.32
N PHE A 40 -24.01 7.45 -15.43
CA PHE A 40 -22.60 7.49 -15.81
C PHE A 40 -22.18 6.30 -16.66
N ALA A 41 -22.58 5.07 -16.30
CA ALA A 41 -22.27 3.88 -17.08
C ALA A 41 -22.80 3.97 -18.53
N ARG A 42 -24.01 4.53 -18.73
CA ARG A 42 -24.57 4.74 -20.08
C ARG A 42 -23.81 5.79 -20.88
N VAL A 43 -23.44 6.89 -20.24
CA VAL A 43 -22.63 7.95 -20.87
C VAL A 43 -21.26 7.41 -21.27
N ARG A 44 -20.64 6.61 -20.40
CA ARG A 44 -19.36 5.96 -20.66
C ARG A 44 -19.42 5.02 -21.85
N GLU A 45 -20.41 4.12 -21.91
CA GLU A 45 -20.58 3.18 -23.02
C GLU A 45 -20.71 3.91 -24.37
N ARG A 46 -21.52 4.98 -24.40
CA ARG A 46 -21.70 5.82 -25.59
C ARG A 46 -20.39 6.46 -26.04
N TRP A 47 -19.59 6.99 -25.12
CA TRP A 47 -18.30 7.58 -25.45
C TRP A 47 -17.27 6.55 -25.89
N ILE A 48 -17.27 5.34 -25.32
CA ILE A 48 -16.42 4.22 -25.79
C ILE A 48 -16.73 3.92 -27.26
N SER A 49 -18.01 3.74 -27.61
CA SER A 49 -18.39 3.49 -29.01
C SER A 49 -18.01 4.65 -29.94
N ALA A 50 -18.13 5.90 -29.49
CA ALA A 50 -17.75 7.08 -30.27
C ALA A 50 -16.21 7.19 -30.46
N LEU A 51 -15.44 6.82 -29.44
CA LEU A 51 -13.98 6.78 -29.49
C LEU A 51 -13.50 5.72 -30.48
N GLU A 52 -14.02 4.50 -30.39
CA GLU A 52 -13.72 3.39 -31.32
C GLU A 52 -14.04 3.76 -32.76
N ALA A 53 -15.20 4.38 -33.02
CA ALA A 53 -15.59 4.84 -34.36
C ALA A 53 -14.68 5.93 -34.93
N SER A 54 -13.89 6.62 -34.08
CA SER A 54 -12.99 7.71 -34.47
C SER A 54 -11.51 7.35 -34.42
N ALA A 55 -11.17 6.08 -34.18
CA ALA A 55 -9.81 5.63 -33.90
C ALA A 55 -8.80 5.94 -35.02
N ASP A 56 -9.24 5.92 -36.28
CA ASP A 56 -8.38 6.15 -37.45
C ASP A 56 -8.18 7.65 -37.79
N ALA A 57 -8.85 8.56 -37.08
CA ALA A 57 -8.74 9.98 -37.36
C ALA A 57 -7.55 10.61 -36.62
N PRO A 58 -6.65 11.36 -37.30
CA PRO A 58 -5.43 11.93 -36.69
C PRO A 58 -5.70 13.02 -35.64
N ASP A 59 -6.87 13.67 -35.70
CA ASP A 59 -7.41 14.55 -34.65
C ASP A 59 -8.73 13.97 -34.08
N GLY A 60 -8.78 12.64 -34.04
CA GLY A 60 -9.93 11.87 -33.58
C GLY A 60 -10.32 12.15 -32.14
N ALA A 61 -11.51 11.70 -31.78
CA ALA A 61 -12.04 11.90 -30.44
C ALA A 61 -11.10 11.30 -29.36
N GLY A 62 -10.37 10.23 -29.69
CA GLY A 62 -9.36 9.63 -28.80
C GLY A 62 -8.22 10.56 -28.41
N LYS A 63 -7.66 11.33 -29.37
CA LYS A 63 -6.58 12.29 -29.07
C LYS A 63 -7.07 13.42 -28.16
N ARG A 64 -8.25 13.99 -28.48
CA ARG A 64 -8.87 15.04 -27.66
C ARG A 64 -9.21 14.56 -26.25
N PHE A 65 -9.69 13.31 -26.13
CA PHE A 65 -9.92 12.68 -24.82
C PHE A 65 -8.61 12.55 -24.04
N GLY A 66 -7.55 12.02 -24.66
CA GLY A 66 -6.24 11.87 -24.04
C GLY A 66 -5.65 13.18 -23.55
N ASP A 67 -5.63 14.21 -24.40
CA ASP A 67 -5.11 15.54 -24.06
C ASP A 67 -5.89 16.18 -22.89
N ALA A 68 -7.23 16.07 -22.92
CA ALA A 68 -8.09 16.61 -21.86
C ALA A 68 -7.93 15.84 -20.54
N TYR A 69 -7.83 14.51 -20.62
CA TYR A 69 -7.60 13.65 -19.45
C TYR A 69 -6.27 13.96 -18.79
N GLU A 70 -5.18 14.02 -19.55
CA GLU A 70 -3.84 14.30 -19.03
C GLU A 70 -3.78 15.70 -18.37
N HIS A 71 -4.39 16.70 -19.00
CA HIS A 71 -4.48 18.03 -18.43
C HIS A 71 -5.28 18.04 -17.11
N ALA A 72 -6.40 17.31 -17.05
CA ALA A 72 -7.20 17.18 -15.84
C ALA A 72 -6.45 16.44 -14.72
N ALA A 73 -5.77 15.34 -15.04
CA ALA A 73 -4.97 14.54 -14.11
C ALA A 73 -3.84 15.36 -13.49
N ARG A 74 -3.05 16.08 -14.30
CA ARG A 74 -1.99 16.98 -13.81
C ARG A 74 -2.53 18.05 -12.86
N ARG A 75 -3.74 18.57 -13.13
CA ARG A 75 -4.37 19.57 -12.27
C ARG A 75 -4.83 18.97 -10.94
N ILE A 76 -5.32 17.73 -10.93
CA ILE A 76 -5.68 17.01 -9.70
C ILE A 76 -4.42 16.75 -8.88
N GLU A 77 -3.36 16.22 -9.50
CA GLU A 77 -2.06 15.99 -8.87
C GLU A 77 -1.47 17.29 -8.27
N ALA A 78 -1.55 18.41 -8.98
CA ALA A 78 -1.11 19.71 -8.48
C ALA A 78 -1.91 20.21 -7.26
N LYS A 79 -3.21 19.88 -7.17
CA LYS A 79 -4.03 20.16 -5.97
C LYS A 79 -3.68 19.24 -4.81
N GLN A 80 -3.31 17.99 -5.12
CA GLN A 80 -2.94 16.96 -4.16
C GLN A 80 -1.49 17.07 -3.68
N THR A 81 -0.67 17.90 -4.31
CA THR A 81 0.64 18.25 -3.79
C THR A 81 0.46 19.39 -2.77
N PRO A 82 0.25 19.13 -1.46
CA PRO A 82 0.52 20.18 -0.50
C PRO A 82 2.00 20.52 -0.66
N LEU A 83 2.32 21.81 -0.74
CA LEU A 83 3.66 22.33 -0.49
C LEU A 83 4.21 21.59 0.73
N LEU A 84 5.04 20.57 0.49
CA LEU A 84 5.53 19.61 1.47
C LEU A 84 6.69 20.24 2.25
N VAL A 85 6.49 21.48 2.67
CA VAL A 85 7.33 22.16 3.62
C VAL A 85 6.40 22.53 4.77
N PRO A 86 6.42 21.77 5.88
CA PRO A 86 5.77 22.15 7.11
C PRO A 86 6.02 23.63 7.38
N LYS A 87 5.03 24.38 7.87
CA LYS A 87 5.16 25.85 8.05
C LYS A 87 6.40 26.26 8.88
N GLY A 88 6.92 25.36 9.72
CA GLY A 88 8.18 25.56 10.47
C GLY A 88 9.48 25.28 9.70
N MET A 89 9.42 24.72 8.49
CA MET A 89 10.57 24.36 7.65
C MET A 89 10.78 25.29 6.45
N GLN A 90 9.92 26.29 6.26
CA GLN A 90 10.01 27.25 5.14
C GLN A 90 11.19 28.23 5.26
N HIS A 91 11.97 28.16 6.35
CA HIS A 91 13.16 29.01 6.59
C HIS A 91 14.49 28.26 6.45
N PHE A 92 14.50 26.95 6.14
CA PHE A 92 15.73 26.21 5.85
C PHE A 92 16.15 26.44 4.39
N ALA A 93 16.48 27.69 4.05
CA ALA A 93 17.03 28.02 2.74
C ALA A 93 18.55 27.75 2.65
N ASP A 94 19.21 27.42 3.77
CA ASP A 94 20.66 27.30 3.81
C ASP A 94 21.15 26.24 4.82
N LEU A 95 21.80 25.20 4.32
CA LEU A 95 22.45 24.15 5.13
C LEU A 95 23.78 24.62 5.73
N ALA A 96 24.29 25.79 5.36
CA ALA A 96 25.56 26.32 5.87
C ALA A 96 25.47 26.91 7.29
N SER A 97 24.27 27.04 7.87
CA SER A 97 24.07 27.68 9.19
C SER A 97 23.81 26.70 10.35
N THR A 98 24.27 25.46 10.24
CA THR A 98 24.30 24.56 11.42
C THR A 98 25.43 25.00 12.34
N GLN A 99 25.17 26.00 13.19
CA GLN A 99 26.04 26.27 14.33
C GLN A 99 25.96 25.05 15.26
N PRO A 100 27.10 24.39 15.57
CA PRO A 100 27.11 23.42 16.65
C PRO A 100 26.70 24.15 17.93
N ALA A 101 25.61 23.71 18.55
CA ALA A 101 25.25 24.16 19.89
C ALA A 101 26.37 23.69 20.83
N PHE A 102 27.30 24.59 21.12
CA PHE A 102 28.27 24.41 22.18
C PHE A 102 27.48 24.36 23.49
N VAL A 103 27.36 23.18 24.06
CA VAL A 103 26.80 22.99 25.39
C VAL A 103 27.76 23.66 26.37
N ALA A 104 27.36 24.79 26.93
CA ALA A 104 28.07 25.43 28.03
C ALA A 104 28.03 24.50 29.27
N PRO A 105 29.14 24.34 30.01
CA PRO A 105 29.16 23.53 31.21
C PRO A 105 28.53 24.32 32.35
N GLY A 106 27.29 23.96 32.70
CA GLY A 106 26.60 24.59 33.82
C GLY A 106 25.24 23.98 34.08
N GLU A 107 25.18 23.14 35.10
CA GLU A 107 23.98 22.90 35.91
C GLU A 107 22.83 22.08 35.30
N ARG A 108 22.96 20.75 35.40
CA ARG A 108 22.21 19.89 36.36
C ARG A 108 22.32 18.46 35.85
N ALA A 109 23.28 17.74 36.41
CA ALA A 109 23.40 16.31 36.20
C ALA A 109 22.10 15.63 36.66
N LEU A 110 21.49 14.88 35.75
CA LEU A 110 20.50 13.86 36.10
C LEU A 110 21.15 12.90 37.13
N PRO A 111 20.40 12.40 38.13
CA PRO A 111 20.93 11.54 39.18
C PRO A 111 21.10 10.09 38.70
N PHE A 112 21.77 9.90 37.57
CA PHE A 112 22.22 8.58 37.15
C PHE A 112 23.69 8.47 37.52
N ASP A 113 23.94 7.74 38.60
CA ASP A 113 25.28 7.39 39.07
C ASP A 113 25.86 6.32 38.12
N PRO A 114 26.86 6.64 37.28
CA PRO A 114 27.43 5.69 36.33
C PRO A 114 28.36 4.67 37.02
N GLY A 115 28.52 4.72 38.34
CA GLY A 115 29.36 3.82 39.13
C GLY A 115 28.62 2.67 39.83
N ALA A 116 27.28 2.61 39.77
CA ALA A 116 26.52 1.60 40.49
C ALA A 116 26.61 0.23 39.79
N LYS A 117 27.45 -0.68 40.33
CA LYS A 117 27.45 -2.09 39.92
C LYS A 117 26.07 -2.70 40.15
N PRO A 118 25.49 -3.44 39.18
CA PRO A 118 24.22 -4.12 39.40
C PRO A 118 24.40 -5.18 40.49
N VAL A 119 23.82 -4.93 41.65
CA VAL A 119 23.63 -5.96 42.68
C VAL A 119 22.46 -6.80 42.19
N PHE A 120 22.77 -7.96 41.60
CA PHE A 120 21.78 -9.01 41.42
C PHE A 120 21.40 -9.50 42.80
N ALA A 121 20.29 -9.00 43.33
CA ALA A 121 19.63 -9.59 44.47
C ALA A 121 19.16 -10.99 44.04
N ALA A 122 19.90 -12.01 44.45
CA ALA A 122 19.45 -13.39 44.43
C ALA A 122 18.22 -13.50 45.33
N SER A 123 17.04 -13.33 44.72
CA SER A 123 15.78 -13.64 45.39
C SER A 123 15.62 -15.17 45.33
N GLU A 124 16.20 -15.86 46.30
CA GLU A 124 15.84 -17.23 46.67
C GLU A 124 14.39 -17.25 47.17
N ALA A 125 13.44 -17.22 46.24
CA ALA A 125 12.09 -17.68 46.51
C ALA A 125 12.07 -19.20 46.32
N ARG A 126 12.27 -19.92 47.44
CA ARG A 126 12.08 -21.38 47.53
C ARG A 126 10.64 -21.73 47.14
N ILE A 127 10.47 -22.33 45.97
CA ILE A 127 9.23 -23.05 45.63
C ILE A 127 9.46 -24.52 46.01
N PRO A 128 8.60 -25.14 46.86
CA PRO A 128 8.72 -26.56 47.19
C PRO A 128 8.41 -27.42 45.95
N ALA A 129 9.33 -28.34 45.64
CA ALA A 129 9.19 -29.28 44.55
C ALA A 129 8.03 -30.26 44.79
N PRO A 130 7.13 -30.50 43.82
CA PRO A 130 6.26 -31.67 43.87
C PRO A 130 7.10 -32.93 43.63
N ARG A 131 7.09 -33.82 44.63
CA ARG A 131 7.58 -35.20 44.49
C ARG A 131 6.72 -35.93 43.46
N GLY A 132 7.32 -36.26 42.32
CA GLY A 132 6.73 -37.07 41.27
C GLY A 132 7.80 -37.56 40.33
N SER A 133 8.28 -38.76 40.61
CA SER A 133 9.18 -39.59 39.80
C SER A 133 8.76 -39.71 38.32
N ARG A 134 9.73 -39.57 37.41
CA ARG A 134 9.97 -40.52 36.32
C ARG A 134 11.32 -40.24 35.65
N ASP A 135 12.12 -41.28 35.56
CA ASP A 135 13.38 -41.36 34.84
C ASP A 135 13.23 -40.90 33.38
N VAL A 136 14.18 -40.09 32.92
CA VAL A 136 14.39 -39.87 31.48
C VAL A 136 15.89 -39.94 31.20
N THR A 137 16.34 -41.17 30.98
CA THR A 137 17.65 -41.48 30.43
C THR A 137 17.57 -41.31 28.90
N ASP A 138 17.72 -40.09 28.38
CA ASP A 138 18.18 -39.88 26.99
C ASP A 138 18.64 -38.43 26.76
N LEU A 139 19.85 -38.25 26.25
CA LEU A 139 20.50 -36.96 25.95
C LEU A 139 20.81 -36.82 24.44
N ARG A 140 19.91 -37.28 23.56
CA ARG A 140 20.09 -37.19 22.10
C ARG A 140 18.96 -36.54 21.30
N GLY A 141 18.27 -35.57 21.89
CA GLY A 141 17.22 -34.80 21.21
C GLY A 141 17.33 -33.30 21.44
N THR A 142 18.35 -32.63 20.92
CA THR A 142 18.41 -31.16 20.91
C THR A 142 17.50 -30.62 19.79
N GLN A 143 16.20 -30.53 20.05
CA GLN A 143 15.31 -29.65 19.29
C GLN A 143 15.20 -28.32 20.05
N PRO A 144 15.56 -27.16 19.47
CA PRO A 144 15.28 -25.89 20.12
C PRO A 144 13.78 -25.60 19.99
N ALA A 145 12.99 -26.05 20.96
CA ALA A 145 11.64 -25.56 21.15
C ALA A 145 11.72 -24.16 21.78
N PHE A 146 11.92 -23.14 20.94
CA PHE A 146 11.81 -21.75 21.35
C PHE A 146 10.33 -21.42 21.57
N VAL A 147 9.79 -21.79 22.73
CA VAL A 147 8.48 -21.30 23.17
C VAL A 147 8.70 -19.96 23.83
N ALA A 148 8.67 -18.89 23.01
CA ALA A 148 8.63 -17.53 23.52
C ALA A 148 7.34 -17.35 24.34
N PRO A 149 7.41 -16.72 25.54
CA PRO A 149 6.21 -16.38 26.29
C PRO A 149 5.35 -15.42 25.46
N ARG A 150 4.11 -15.81 25.18
CA ARG A 150 3.09 -14.95 24.55
C ARG A 150 2.69 -13.86 25.55
N GLY A 151 3.45 -12.77 25.55
CA GLY A 151 2.99 -11.51 26.14
C GLY A 151 1.74 -10.99 25.40
N PRO A 152 0.93 -10.13 26.04
CA PRO A 152 -0.22 -9.51 25.39
C PRO A 152 0.28 -8.74 24.16
N THR A 153 -0.16 -9.18 22.98
CA THR A 153 0.19 -8.56 21.72
C THR A 153 -0.40 -7.16 21.70
N LEU A 154 0.48 -6.15 21.65
CA LEU A 154 0.09 -4.76 21.43
C LEU A 154 -0.68 -4.66 20.09
N PRO A 155 -1.76 -3.88 20.00
CA PRO A 155 -2.55 -3.74 18.79
C PRO A 155 -1.85 -2.78 17.82
N PHE A 156 -0.63 -3.10 17.39
CA PHE A 156 -0.15 -2.55 16.13
C PHE A 156 -0.89 -3.33 15.05
N GLN A 157 -1.73 -2.61 14.31
CA GLN A 157 -2.50 -3.12 13.19
C GLN A 157 -1.60 -3.99 12.31
N ALA A 158 -1.69 -5.30 12.46
CA ALA A 158 -1.06 -6.23 11.55
C ALA A 158 -1.87 -6.18 10.27
N THR A 159 -1.53 -5.23 9.39
CA THR A 159 -1.86 -5.35 7.97
C THR A 159 -1.45 -6.76 7.55
N PRO A 160 -2.33 -7.53 6.87
CA PRO A 160 -1.97 -8.88 6.47
C PRO A 160 -0.77 -8.78 5.52
N VAL A 161 0.43 -9.04 6.04
CA VAL A 161 1.70 -8.89 5.33
C VAL A 161 1.85 -10.09 4.41
N LEU A 162 1.15 -10.07 3.26
CA LEU A 162 1.59 -10.88 2.14
C LEU A 162 3.02 -10.45 1.81
N SER A 163 3.94 -11.41 1.63
CA SER A 163 5.27 -11.09 1.12
C SER A 163 5.16 -10.51 -0.30
N LEU A 164 6.21 -9.83 -0.76
CA LEU A 164 6.27 -9.29 -2.13
C LEU A 164 5.98 -10.35 -3.19
N GLU A 165 6.53 -11.56 -3.00
CA GLU A 165 6.32 -12.71 -3.88
C GLU A 165 4.87 -13.22 -3.83
N GLN A 166 4.26 -13.27 -2.64
CA GLN A 166 2.86 -13.66 -2.50
C GLN A 166 1.91 -12.64 -3.12
N TYR A 167 2.24 -11.35 -3.00
CA TYR A 167 1.51 -10.28 -3.67
C TYR A 167 1.66 -10.35 -5.20
N ALA A 168 2.87 -10.60 -5.71
CA ALA A 168 3.11 -10.83 -7.13
C ALA A 168 2.32 -12.05 -7.66
N SER A 169 2.35 -13.17 -6.93
CA SER A 169 1.59 -14.37 -7.27
C SER A 169 0.08 -14.10 -7.28
N LEU A 170 -0.45 -13.42 -6.27
CA LEU A 170 -1.85 -13.00 -6.21
C LEU A 170 -2.24 -12.15 -7.43
N HIS A 171 -1.42 -11.15 -7.78
CA HIS A 171 -1.67 -10.25 -8.89
C HIS A 171 -1.68 -10.99 -10.24
N VAL A 172 -0.71 -11.86 -10.48
CA VAL A 172 -0.63 -12.66 -11.71
C VAL A 172 -1.81 -13.65 -11.81
N GLU A 173 -2.17 -14.32 -10.70
CA GLU A 173 -3.30 -15.26 -10.69
C GLU A 173 -4.64 -14.56 -11.01
N LEU A 174 -4.88 -13.38 -10.43
CA LEU A 174 -6.09 -12.60 -10.68
C LEU A 174 -6.16 -12.08 -12.11
N SER A 175 -5.01 -11.68 -12.68
CA SER A 175 -4.91 -11.22 -14.06
C SER A 175 -5.16 -12.36 -15.07
N MET A 176 -4.59 -13.54 -14.83
CA MET A 176 -4.78 -14.70 -15.72
C MET A 176 -6.16 -15.37 -15.58
N TYR A 177 -6.74 -15.38 -14.38
CA TYR A 177 -7.97 -16.11 -14.07
C TYR A 177 -9.01 -15.23 -13.36
N PRO A 178 -9.49 -14.15 -14.01
CA PRO A 178 -10.46 -13.24 -13.39
C PRO A 178 -11.76 -13.96 -13.00
N ALA A 179 -12.19 -14.98 -13.76
CA ALA A 179 -13.35 -15.81 -13.43
C ALA A 179 -13.18 -16.64 -12.14
N LYS A 180 -11.95 -16.81 -11.64
CA LYS A 180 -11.64 -17.53 -10.39
C LYS A 180 -11.26 -16.59 -9.26
N ALA A 181 -11.50 -15.28 -9.39
CA ALA A 181 -11.07 -14.27 -8.42
C ALA A 181 -11.47 -14.62 -6.97
N LEU A 182 -12.73 -15.00 -6.72
CA LEU A 182 -13.19 -15.38 -5.37
C LEU A 182 -12.45 -16.61 -4.81
N SER A 183 -12.15 -17.59 -5.65
CA SER A 183 -11.42 -18.80 -5.24
C SER A 183 -9.94 -18.50 -4.94
N ILE A 184 -9.34 -17.62 -5.74
CA ILE A 184 -7.97 -17.14 -5.55
C ILE A 184 -7.90 -16.37 -4.23
N LEU A 185 -8.75 -15.36 -4.03
CA LEU A 185 -8.80 -14.59 -2.78
C LEU A 185 -9.01 -15.46 -1.55
N SER A 186 -9.88 -16.47 -1.64
CA SER A 186 -10.08 -17.46 -0.57
C SER A 186 -8.81 -18.25 -0.24
N ARG A 187 -7.97 -18.58 -1.23
CA ARG A 187 -6.68 -19.27 -1.01
C ARG A 187 -5.70 -18.40 -0.23
N TYR A 188 -5.67 -17.11 -0.53
CA TYR A 188 -4.86 -16.11 0.19
C TYR A 188 -5.52 -15.66 1.52
N ARG A 189 -6.72 -16.18 1.83
CA ARG A 189 -7.53 -15.81 3.01
C ARG A 189 -7.82 -14.30 3.06
N LEU A 190 -8.01 -13.70 1.89
CA LEU A 190 -8.35 -12.29 1.73
C LEU A 190 -9.80 -12.16 1.30
N ASP A 191 -10.48 -11.16 1.84
CA ASP A 191 -11.69 -10.60 1.24
C ASP A 191 -11.35 -9.45 0.27
N GLU A 192 -12.35 -8.90 -0.41
CA GLU A 192 -12.17 -7.83 -1.39
C GLU A 192 -11.71 -6.50 -0.77
N GLU A 193 -12.05 -6.24 0.49
CA GLU A 193 -11.60 -5.04 1.19
C GLU A 193 -10.13 -5.17 1.62
N GLN A 194 -9.75 -6.34 2.13
CA GLN A 194 -8.37 -6.69 2.48
C GLN A 194 -7.47 -6.73 1.26
N ARG A 195 -7.93 -7.27 0.13
CA ARG A 195 -7.22 -7.22 -1.16
C ARG A 195 -6.87 -5.78 -1.53
N ARG A 196 -7.87 -4.88 -1.47
CA ARG A 196 -7.67 -3.45 -1.78
C ARG A 196 -6.67 -2.78 -0.84
N ARG A 197 -6.71 -3.09 0.46
CA ARG A 197 -5.72 -2.56 1.43
C ARG A 197 -4.30 -3.05 1.13
N VAL A 198 -4.14 -4.33 0.77
CA VAL A 198 -2.84 -4.91 0.40
C VAL A 198 -2.32 -4.29 -0.90
N GLU A 199 -3.19 -4.10 -1.90
CA GLU A 199 -2.83 -3.43 -3.15
C GLU A 199 -2.38 -1.98 -2.92
N ALA A 200 -3.15 -1.19 -2.15
CA ALA A 200 -2.78 0.18 -1.81
C ALA A 200 -1.42 0.26 -1.10
N TYR A 201 -1.18 -0.62 -0.11
CA TYR A 201 0.09 -0.68 0.62
C TYR A 201 1.29 -0.95 -0.31
N TRP A 202 1.17 -1.94 -1.20
CA TRP A 202 2.26 -2.29 -2.11
C TRP A 202 2.46 -1.26 -3.22
N GLN A 203 1.38 -0.63 -3.71
CA GLN A 203 1.45 0.49 -4.66
C GLN A 203 2.19 1.68 -4.07
N GLU A 204 1.82 2.11 -2.86
CA GLU A 204 2.50 3.18 -2.15
C GLU A 204 3.99 2.85 -1.97
N ARG A 205 4.31 1.64 -1.52
CA ARG A 205 5.69 1.21 -1.33
C ARG A 205 6.52 1.19 -2.62
N MET A 206 5.94 0.77 -3.75
CA MET A 206 6.61 0.77 -5.05
C MET A 206 6.80 2.16 -5.64
N GLN A 207 5.97 3.14 -5.26
CA GLN A 207 6.18 4.54 -5.65
C GLN A 207 7.41 5.15 -4.96
N PHE A 208 7.68 4.75 -3.72
CA PHE A 208 8.81 5.26 -2.94
C PHE A 208 10.11 4.47 -3.17
N ASP A 209 10.04 3.21 -3.60
CA ASP A 209 11.19 2.32 -3.71
C ASP A 209 11.22 1.60 -5.07
N ALA A 210 12.14 2.05 -5.93
CA ALA A 210 12.34 1.49 -7.26
C ALA A 210 12.93 0.07 -7.24
N GLU A 211 13.71 -0.29 -6.21
CA GLU A 211 14.28 -1.63 -6.07
C GLU A 211 13.18 -2.64 -5.75
N VAL A 212 12.23 -2.25 -4.88
CA VAL A 212 11.02 -3.05 -4.61
C VAL A 212 10.15 -3.20 -5.85
N GLN A 213 10.07 -2.17 -6.70
CA GLN A 213 9.34 -2.24 -7.97
C GLN A 213 9.99 -3.21 -8.96
N GLU A 214 11.32 -3.21 -9.09
CA GLU A 214 12.04 -4.15 -9.95
C GLU A 214 11.92 -5.59 -9.44
N ALA A 215 12.10 -5.81 -8.14
CA ALA A 215 11.93 -7.14 -7.54
C ALA A 215 10.50 -7.68 -7.71
N TRP A 216 9.48 -6.81 -7.67
CA TRP A 216 8.11 -7.20 -7.95
C TRP A 216 7.88 -7.61 -9.40
N LYS A 217 8.45 -6.86 -10.35
CA LYS A 217 8.35 -7.19 -11.79
C LYS A 217 9.00 -8.54 -12.09
N ASP A 218 10.20 -8.77 -11.57
CA ASP A 218 10.94 -10.03 -11.74
C ASP A 218 10.16 -11.22 -11.14
N ALA A 219 9.58 -11.04 -9.95
CA ALA A 219 8.69 -12.03 -9.35
C ALA A 219 7.46 -12.30 -10.22
N CYS A 220 6.81 -11.27 -10.76
CA CYS A 220 5.64 -11.42 -11.63
C CYS A 220 5.97 -12.21 -12.92
N ASP A 221 7.09 -11.91 -13.56
CA ASP A 221 7.51 -12.58 -14.79
C ASP A 221 7.86 -14.05 -14.53
N THR A 222 8.57 -14.32 -13.43
CA THR A 222 8.86 -15.69 -12.98
C THR A 222 7.57 -16.50 -12.73
N PHE A 223 6.60 -15.91 -12.01
CA PHE A 223 5.32 -16.58 -11.74
C PHE A 223 4.48 -16.78 -13.00
N ARG A 224 4.48 -15.82 -13.92
CA ARG A 224 3.79 -15.92 -15.21
C ARG A 224 4.33 -17.10 -16.01
N ALA A 225 5.66 -17.19 -16.16
CA ALA A 225 6.32 -18.29 -16.86
C ALA A 225 6.01 -19.65 -16.22
N TRP A 226 6.01 -19.74 -14.88
CA TRP A 226 5.66 -20.97 -14.17
C TRP A 226 4.19 -21.39 -14.39
N LEU A 227 3.24 -20.45 -14.36
CA LEU A 227 1.82 -20.73 -14.62
C LEU A 227 1.56 -21.16 -16.07
N GLU A 228 2.26 -20.56 -17.04
CA GLU A 228 2.17 -20.94 -18.45
C GLU A 228 2.74 -22.34 -18.69
N ALA A 229 3.92 -22.66 -18.13
CA ALA A 229 4.50 -23.99 -18.19
C ALA A 229 3.57 -25.06 -17.59
N ARG A 230 2.85 -24.72 -16.51
CA ARG A 230 1.88 -25.62 -15.86
C ARG A 230 0.59 -25.82 -16.66
N ARG A 231 0.27 -24.95 -17.62
CA ARG A 231 -0.91 -25.05 -18.48
C ARG A 231 -0.65 -25.83 -19.77
N GLY A 232 0.60 -25.86 -20.24
CA GLY A 232 1.00 -26.54 -21.48
C GLY A 232 1.39 -28.01 -21.33
N GLY A 233 1.35 -28.57 -20.10
CA GLY A 233 1.65 -29.96 -19.79
C GLY A 233 0.43 -30.84 -19.54
#